data_AF-A0AAV7IJ39-F1
#
_entry.id   AF-A0AAV7IJ39-F1
#
_cell.length_a   1.000
_cell.length_b   1.000
_cell.length_c   1.000
_cell.angle_alpha   90.00
_cell.angle_beta   90.00
_cell.angle_gamma   90.00
#
_symmetry.space_group_name_H-M   'P 1'
#
loop_
_entity.id
_entity.type
_entity.pdbx_description
1 polymer ?
#
loop_
_entity_poly.entity_id
_entity_poly.type
_entity_poly.pdbx_seq_one_letter_code
_entity_poly.pdbx_strand_id
1 'polypeptide(L)'
;MVLTTHRETLDFNLKLAKIFGLFGYYDLPLKQYLAIITFRTINIIMTTLVIVTNTADFFVNISNLSEVSYNIGYILPMTATSLKALTFFMRQKAVVKIIEEVHGPVTKLISSSDIGVVNLIKKSVFWQNVDFGMFVCATFCVCMTGLLPIRQILSTRQLMIRAVFPFDEKPYPIFEIVYALQYYGLLVECAWCVIFDPVVMGLARWITFQVDVLRSNFEHCDDGIPRATFVKIVDLEKERERQSDKNAKIKVFIPFSDDQANETNDSFLLRFCHCVIQKAYSYFAILNTMMTD
;
A
#
# COMPACT_ATOMS: atom_id res chain seq x y z
N MET A 1 -19.94 -0.16 -12.64
CA MET A 1 -18.96 0.76 -12.00
C MET A 1 -18.04 0.11 -10.95
N VAL A 2 -18.35 -1.06 -10.38
CA VAL A 2 -17.54 -1.72 -9.31
C VAL A 2 -16.32 -2.49 -9.85
N LEU A 3 -16.25 -2.64 -11.17
CA LEU A 3 -15.47 -3.68 -11.82
C LEU A 3 -13.98 -3.38 -11.98
N THR A 4 -13.65 -2.10 -12.11
CA THR A 4 -12.27 -1.60 -12.17
C THR A 4 -11.76 -1.17 -10.79
N THR A 5 -12.67 -1.00 -9.83
CA THR A 5 -12.42 -0.28 -8.58
C THR A 5 -11.46 -1.00 -7.63
N HIS A 6 -11.38 -2.33 -7.69
CA HIS A 6 -10.59 -3.08 -6.71
C HIS A 6 -9.07 -2.91 -6.86
N ARG A 7 -8.59 -2.59 -8.08
CA ARG A 7 -7.18 -2.25 -8.34
C ARG A 7 -6.94 -0.76 -8.53
N GLU A 8 -7.97 0.07 -8.71
CA GLU A 8 -7.80 1.51 -8.97
C GLU A 8 -6.87 2.20 -7.97
N THR A 9 -7.09 1.98 -6.67
CA THR A 9 -6.26 2.57 -5.61
C THR A 9 -4.82 2.04 -5.63
N LEU A 10 -4.65 0.75 -5.90
CA LEU A 10 -3.32 0.14 -6.04
C LEU A 10 -2.59 0.70 -7.27
N ASP A 11 -3.25 0.73 -8.43
CA ASP A 11 -2.68 1.23 -9.68
C ASP A 11 -2.34 2.71 -9.59
N PHE A 12 -3.17 3.50 -8.90
CA PHE A 12 -2.87 4.88 -8.57
C PHE A 12 -1.60 4.99 -7.71
N ASN A 13 -1.48 4.19 -6.64
CA ASN A 13 -0.29 4.17 -5.80
C ASN A 13 0.97 3.72 -6.56
N LEU A 14 0.86 2.73 -7.45
CA LEU A 14 1.97 2.29 -8.28
C LEU A 14 2.37 3.36 -9.31
N LYS A 15 1.42 4.14 -9.84
CA LYS A 15 1.72 5.31 -10.68
C LYS A 15 2.43 6.39 -9.89
N LEU A 16 1.97 6.71 -8.67
CA LEU A 16 2.68 7.62 -7.78
C LEU A 16 4.08 7.11 -7.45
N ALA A 17 4.23 5.81 -7.15
CA ALA A 17 5.52 5.17 -6.92
C ALA A 17 6.48 5.39 -8.09
N LYS A 18 6.00 5.25 -9.33
CA LYS A 18 6.80 5.55 -10.54
C LYS A 18 7.26 7.02 -10.57
N ILE A 19 6.34 7.97 -10.32
CA ILE A 19 6.62 9.41 -10.32
C ILE A 19 7.64 9.78 -9.26
N PHE A 20 7.52 9.21 -8.05
CA PHE A 20 8.41 9.49 -6.92
C PHE A 20 9.74 8.71 -6.95
N GLY A 21 10.05 8.02 -8.05
CA GLY A 21 11.31 7.31 -8.19
C GLY A 21 11.40 6.00 -7.40
N LEU A 22 10.26 5.42 -7.01
CA LEU A 22 10.13 4.18 -6.24
C LEU A 22 9.95 2.90 -7.06
N PHE A 23 9.40 2.95 -8.28
CA PHE A 23 9.01 1.75 -9.03
C PHE A 23 9.22 1.82 -10.55
N GLY A 24 9.50 0.66 -11.17
CA GLY A 24 9.27 0.40 -12.60
C GLY A 24 10.31 0.93 -13.60
N TYR A 25 11.47 0.29 -13.70
CA TYR A 25 12.62 0.83 -14.46
C TYR A 25 13.20 -0.07 -15.55
N TYR A 26 12.81 -1.33 -15.62
CA TYR A 26 13.56 -2.30 -16.41
C TYR A 26 13.40 -2.13 -17.93
N ASP A 27 12.31 -1.51 -18.39
CA ASP A 27 11.98 -1.41 -19.82
C ASP A 27 11.96 0.04 -20.36
N LEU A 28 12.52 1.01 -19.63
CA LEU A 28 12.52 2.41 -20.04
C LEU A 28 13.72 2.78 -20.93
N PRO A 29 13.57 3.72 -21.88
CA PRO A 29 14.69 4.28 -22.63
C PRO A 29 15.78 4.84 -21.70
N LEU A 30 17.06 4.68 -22.07
CA LEU A 30 18.22 5.03 -21.24
C LEU A 30 18.14 6.44 -20.62
N LYS A 31 17.70 7.45 -21.38
CA LYS A 31 17.57 8.83 -20.87
C LYS A 31 16.55 8.94 -19.73
N GLN A 32 15.40 8.27 -19.85
CA GLN A 32 14.36 8.29 -18.82
C GLN A 32 14.82 7.49 -17.60
N TYR A 33 15.46 6.34 -17.82
CA TYR A 33 16.05 5.54 -16.76
C TYR A 33 17.07 6.35 -15.93
N LEU A 34 18.02 7.04 -16.56
CA LEU A 34 19.02 7.86 -15.89
C LEU A 34 18.41 9.04 -15.12
N ALA A 35 17.39 9.70 -15.70
CA ALA A 35 16.69 10.80 -15.04
C ALA A 35 16.03 10.33 -13.74
N ILE A 36 15.36 9.16 -13.77
CA ILE A 36 14.67 8.63 -12.59
C ILE A 36 15.67 8.15 -11.53
N ILE A 37 16.77 7.52 -11.92
CA ILE A 37 17.82 7.14 -10.96
C ILE A 37 18.42 8.37 -10.29
N THR A 38 18.70 9.42 -11.07
CA THR A 38 19.22 10.68 -10.52
C THR A 38 18.23 11.27 -9.52
N PHE A 39 16.95 11.35 -9.89
CA PHE A 39 15.89 11.85 -9.01
C PHE A 39 15.76 11.02 -7.72
N ARG A 40 15.78 9.68 -7.83
CA ARG A 40 15.76 8.78 -6.68
C ARG A 40 16.95 9.00 -5.75
N THR A 41 18.16 9.10 -6.31
CA THR A 41 19.38 9.33 -5.53
C THR A 41 19.31 10.67 -4.80
N ILE A 42 18.81 11.72 -5.46
CA ILE A 42 18.56 13.02 -4.82
C ILE A 42 17.60 12.85 -3.65
N ASN A 43 16.45 12.19 -3.85
CA ASN A 43 15.47 11.96 -2.78
C ASN A 43 16.08 11.26 -1.56
N ILE A 44 16.83 10.17 -1.78
CA ILE A 44 17.50 9.42 -0.70
C ILE A 44 18.51 10.30 0.04
N ILE A 45 19.34 11.06 -0.68
CA ILE A 45 20.32 11.96 -0.08
C ILE A 45 19.60 13.01 0.77
N MET A 46 18.55 13.62 0.22
CA MET A 46 17.78 14.66 0.89
C MET A 46 17.14 14.17 2.18
N THR A 47 16.45 13.03 2.15
CA THR A 47 15.82 12.49 3.38
C THR A 47 16.87 12.04 4.40
N THR A 48 17.97 11.44 3.95
CA THR A 48 19.08 11.03 4.82
C THR A 48 19.71 12.22 5.52
N LEU A 49 19.93 13.34 4.82
CA LEU A 49 20.47 14.57 5.42
C LEU A 49 19.56 15.13 6.52
N VAL A 50 18.24 15.12 6.30
CA VAL A 50 17.27 15.55 7.32
C VAL A 50 17.32 14.62 8.54
N ILE A 51 17.34 13.30 8.33
CA ILE A 51 17.42 12.31 9.42
C ILE A 51 18.71 12.50 10.22
N VAL A 52 19.86 12.64 9.55
CA VAL A 52 21.17 12.77 10.22
C VAL A 52 21.24 14.05 11.05
N THR A 53 20.80 15.19 10.49
CA THR A 53 20.86 16.49 11.18
C THR A 53 19.87 16.58 12.35
N ASN A 54 18.70 15.95 12.24
CA ASN A 54 17.75 15.81 13.35
C ASN A 54 18.26 14.82 14.43
N THR A 55 18.95 13.75 14.02
CA THR A 55 19.63 12.82 14.94
C THR A 55 20.77 13.49 15.70
N ALA A 56 21.54 14.36 15.04
CA ALA A 56 22.55 15.17 15.71
C ALA A 56 21.93 16.08 16.77
N ASP A 57 20.80 16.74 16.46
CA ASP A 57 20.05 17.55 17.44
C ASP A 57 19.56 16.72 18.64
N PHE A 58 19.12 15.48 18.40
CA PHE A 58 18.74 14.54 19.47
C PHE A 58 19.90 14.27 20.44
N PHE A 59 21.11 14.01 19.93
CA PHE A 59 22.27 13.73 20.79
C PHE A 59 22.71 14.97 21.57
N VAL A 60 22.69 16.15 20.94
CA VAL A 60 23.02 17.42 21.62
C VAL A 60 22.05 17.71 22.76
N ASN A 61 20.77 17.41 22.56
CA ASN A 61 19.69 17.76 23.50
C ASN A 61 19.21 16.57 24.34
N ILE A 62 20.00 15.50 24.47
CA ILE A 62 19.59 14.26 25.14
C ILE A 62 19.21 14.43 26.62
N SER A 63 19.71 15.49 27.26
CA SER A 63 19.39 15.83 28.64
C SER A 63 18.01 16.47 28.83
N ASN A 64 17.41 16.97 27.75
CA ASN A 64 16.10 17.63 27.78
C ASN A 64 15.03 16.69 27.21
N LEU A 65 14.26 16.07 28.10
CA LEU A 65 13.25 15.07 27.74
C LEU A 65 12.20 15.60 26.75
N SER A 66 11.83 16.88 26.85
CA SER A 66 10.86 17.49 25.94
C SER A 66 11.39 17.56 24.51
N GLU A 67 12.68 17.86 24.34
CA GLU A 67 13.34 17.98 23.04
C GLU A 67 13.64 16.60 22.46
N VAL A 68 14.04 15.67 23.31
CA VAL A 68 14.16 14.25 22.99
C VAL A 68 12.85 13.70 22.43
N SER A 69 11.73 13.92 23.11
CA SER A 69 10.42 13.43 22.67
C SER A 69 10.02 14.03 21.32
N TYR A 70 10.31 15.32 21.09
CA TYR A 70 10.07 15.98 19.81
C TYR A 70 10.90 15.35 18.69
N ASN A 71 12.20 15.16 18.89
CA ASN A 71 13.10 14.61 17.87
C ASN A 71 12.77 13.14 17.56
N ILE A 72 12.51 12.31 18.57
CA ILE A 72 12.09 10.91 18.36
C ILE A 72 10.84 10.83 17.46
N GLY A 73 9.92 11.79 17.61
CA GLY A 73 8.71 11.90 16.81
C GLY A 73 8.96 12.08 15.30
N TYR A 74 10.13 12.58 14.90
CA TYR A 74 10.53 12.69 13.49
C TYR A 74 11.53 11.60 13.07
N ILE A 75 12.54 11.30 13.90
CA ILE A 75 13.59 10.32 13.57
C ILE A 75 12.98 8.94 13.25
N LEU A 76 12.11 8.43 14.13
CA LEU A 76 11.56 7.09 13.97
C LEU A 76 10.72 6.93 12.69
N PRO A 77 9.70 7.76 12.41
CA PRO A 77 8.90 7.59 11.20
C PRO A 77 9.69 7.87 9.92
N MET A 78 10.61 8.85 9.91
CA MET A 78 11.45 9.11 8.73
C MET A 78 12.40 7.95 8.46
N THR A 79 13.07 7.42 9.49
CA THR A 79 13.96 6.25 9.33
C THR A 79 13.19 5.03 8.86
N ALA A 80 12.02 4.74 9.46
CA ALA A 80 11.19 3.62 9.06
C ALA A 80 10.72 3.73 7.59
N THR A 81 10.33 4.93 7.15
CA THR A 81 9.86 5.18 5.79
C THR A 81 11.00 5.12 4.77
N SER A 82 12.17 5.66 5.10
CA SER A 82 13.39 5.50 4.30
C SER A 82 13.82 4.02 4.16
N LEU A 83 13.74 3.22 5.24
CA LEU A 83 14.01 1.77 5.18
C LEU A 83 12.98 1.02 4.31
N LYS A 84 11.70 1.37 4.41
CA LYS A 84 10.66 0.84 3.51
C LYS A 84 10.96 1.19 2.05
N ALA A 85 11.35 2.44 1.76
CA ALA A 85 11.73 2.88 0.42
C ALA A 85 12.90 2.06 -0.13
N LEU A 86 13.96 1.87 0.67
CA LEU A 86 15.11 1.04 0.31
C LEU A 86 14.69 -0.41 0.01
N THR A 87 13.85 -0.99 0.87
CA THR A 87 13.34 -2.35 0.67
C THR A 87 12.56 -2.45 -0.64
N PHE A 88 11.71 -1.46 -0.92
CA PHE A 88 10.92 -1.42 -2.15
C PHE A 88 11.80 -1.26 -3.39
N PHE A 89 12.87 -0.47 -3.34
CA PHE A 89 13.84 -0.35 -4.45
C PHE A 89 14.56 -1.67 -4.73
N MET A 90 15.01 -2.36 -3.69
CA MET A 90 15.79 -3.60 -3.84
C MET A 90 14.89 -4.77 -4.28
N ARG A 91 13.64 -4.80 -3.80
CA ARG A 91 12.73 -5.95 -3.97
C ARG A 91 11.58 -5.69 -4.95
N GLN A 92 11.75 -4.77 -5.91
CA GLN A 92 10.67 -4.40 -6.85
C GLN A 92 10.02 -5.60 -7.55
N LYS A 93 10.81 -6.54 -8.09
CA LYS A 93 10.28 -7.74 -8.78
C LYS A 93 9.45 -8.62 -7.84
N ALA A 94 9.91 -8.81 -6.61
CA ALA A 94 9.19 -9.57 -5.60
C ALA A 94 7.87 -8.88 -5.22
N VAL A 95 7.88 -7.55 -5.07
CA VAL A 95 6.66 -6.76 -4.80
C VAL A 95 5.65 -6.88 -5.95
N VAL A 96 6.08 -6.75 -7.22
CA VAL A 96 5.20 -6.95 -8.39
C VAL A 96 4.58 -8.34 -8.34
N LYS A 97 5.40 -9.36 -8.12
CA LYS A 97 4.95 -10.75 -8.05
C LYS A 97 3.89 -10.97 -6.97
N ILE A 98 4.12 -10.46 -5.75
CA ILE A 98 3.13 -10.56 -4.65
C ILE A 98 1.83 -9.85 -5.03
N ILE A 99 1.92 -8.65 -5.64
CA ILE A 99 0.74 -7.91 -6.09
C ILE A 99 -0.07 -8.74 -7.10
N GLU A 100 0.59 -9.35 -8.08
CA GLU A 100 -0.06 -10.19 -9.10
C GLU A 100 -0.67 -11.46 -8.50
N GLU A 101 0.04 -12.14 -7.62
CA GLU A 101 -0.43 -13.35 -6.93
C GLU A 101 -1.64 -13.07 -6.01
N VAL A 102 -1.66 -11.91 -5.36
CA VAL A 102 -2.78 -11.50 -4.47
C VAL A 102 -3.98 -11.00 -5.27
N HIS A 103 -3.78 -10.16 -6.29
CA HIS A 103 -4.90 -9.56 -7.03
C HIS A 103 -5.43 -10.43 -8.18
N GLY A 104 -4.64 -11.37 -8.69
CA GLY A 104 -5.03 -12.26 -9.78
C GLY A 104 -6.30 -13.06 -9.47
N PRO A 105 -6.35 -13.84 -8.38
CA PRO A 105 -7.55 -14.58 -7.98
C PRO A 105 -8.75 -13.68 -7.72
N VAL A 106 -8.54 -12.52 -7.08
CA VAL A 106 -9.60 -11.54 -6.79
C VAL A 106 -10.25 -11.01 -8.08
N THR A 107 -9.45 -10.80 -9.12
CA THR A 107 -9.93 -10.38 -10.44
C THR A 107 -10.88 -11.40 -11.06
N LYS A 108 -10.72 -12.69 -10.77
CA LYS A 108 -11.70 -13.72 -11.16
C LYS A 108 -12.92 -13.73 -10.26
N LEU A 109 -12.73 -13.60 -8.95
CA LEU A 109 -13.83 -13.64 -7.97
C LEU A 109 -14.85 -12.50 -8.14
N ILE A 110 -14.47 -11.39 -8.78
CA ILE A 110 -15.40 -10.29 -9.08
C ILE A 110 -16.53 -10.67 -10.05
N SER A 111 -16.31 -11.69 -10.90
CA SER A 111 -17.30 -12.25 -11.82
C SER A 111 -18.07 -13.44 -11.24
N SER A 112 -17.88 -13.74 -9.94
CA SER A 112 -18.68 -14.77 -9.26
C SER A 112 -20.17 -14.42 -9.29
N SER A 113 -21.00 -15.43 -9.48
CA SER A 113 -22.46 -15.38 -9.35
C SER A 113 -22.93 -15.25 -7.89
N ASP A 114 -22.08 -15.55 -6.89
CA ASP A 114 -22.45 -15.40 -5.49
C ASP A 114 -22.41 -13.93 -5.06
N ILE A 115 -23.56 -13.41 -4.63
CA ILE A 115 -23.71 -12.01 -4.23
C ILE A 115 -22.98 -11.69 -2.92
N GLY A 116 -22.73 -12.69 -2.06
CA GLY A 116 -21.97 -12.54 -0.83
C GLY A 116 -20.51 -12.24 -1.09
N VAL A 117 -19.87 -12.95 -2.03
CA VAL A 117 -18.49 -12.67 -2.49
C VAL A 117 -18.39 -11.24 -3.02
N VAL A 118 -19.34 -10.83 -3.86
CA VAL A 118 -19.37 -9.49 -4.46
C VAL A 118 -19.53 -8.41 -3.40
N ASN A 119 -20.40 -8.62 -2.42
CA ASN A 119 -20.59 -7.68 -1.30
C ASN A 119 -19.32 -7.58 -0.44
N LEU A 120 -18.64 -8.70 -0.22
CA LEU A 120 -17.36 -8.72 0.50
C LEU A 120 -16.28 -7.94 -0.26
N ILE A 121 -16.20 -8.08 -1.60
CA ILE A 121 -15.32 -7.27 -2.46
C ILE A 121 -15.66 -5.78 -2.32
N LYS A 122 -16.95 -5.39 -2.46
CA LYS A 122 -17.38 -3.98 -2.32
C LYS A 122 -16.97 -3.40 -0.97
N LYS A 123 -17.17 -4.16 0.11
CA LYS A 123 -16.78 -3.77 1.47
C LYS A 123 -15.27 -3.60 1.57
N SER A 124 -14.48 -4.52 1.03
CA SER A 124 -13.02 -4.42 1.01
C SER A 124 -12.53 -3.19 0.24
N VAL A 125 -13.09 -2.91 -0.94
CA VAL A 125 -12.77 -1.70 -1.71
C VAL A 125 -13.11 -0.43 -0.95
N PHE A 126 -14.29 -0.38 -0.33
CA PHE A 126 -14.71 0.77 0.48
C PHE A 126 -13.70 1.06 1.60
N TRP A 127 -13.35 0.05 2.40
CA TRP A 127 -12.36 0.23 3.48
C TRP A 127 -10.97 0.57 2.97
N GLN A 128 -10.54 0.01 1.84
CA GLN A 128 -9.27 0.38 1.22
C GLN A 128 -9.24 1.86 0.80
N ASN A 129 -10.34 2.38 0.26
CA ASN A 129 -10.44 3.79 -0.12
C ASN A 129 -10.50 4.72 1.10
N VAL A 130 -11.17 4.29 2.17
CA VAL A 130 -11.18 5.02 3.45
C VAL A 130 -9.78 5.10 4.03
N ASP A 131 -9.06 3.98 4.12
CA ASP A 131 -7.65 3.96 4.58
C ASP A 131 -6.78 4.90 3.74
N PHE A 132 -6.86 4.77 2.42
CA PHE A 132 -6.09 5.62 1.51
C PHE A 132 -6.40 7.11 1.73
N GLY A 133 -7.67 7.47 1.86
CA GLY A 133 -8.10 8.82 2.17
C GLY A 133 -7.56 9.32 3.52
N MET A 134 -7.56 8.47 4.56
CA MET A 134 -6.99 8.81 5.86
C MET A 134 -5.47 9.09 5.77
N PHE A 135 -4.71 8.27 5.03
CA PHE A 135 -3.28 8.51 4.82
C PHE A 135 -3.02 9.83 4.06
N VAL A 136 -3.80 10.13 3.02
CA VAL A 136 -3.70 11.40 2.30
C VAL A 136 -4.03 12.59 3.21
N CYS A 137 -5.09 12.51 4.02
CA CYS A 137 -5.44 13.56 4.97
C CYS A 137 -4.38 13.77 6.05
N ALA A 138 -3.88 12.68 6.64
CA ALA A 138 -2.85 12.74 7.68
C ALA A 138 -1.55 13.37 7.16
N THR A 139 -1.08 12.95 5.98
CA THR A 139 0.12 13.52 5.37
C THR A 139 -0.09 14.97 4.93
N PHE A 140 -1.27 15.33 4.44
CA PHE A 140 -1.61 16.72 4.16
C PHE A 140 -1.50 17.60 5.42
N CYS A 141 -2.04 17.15 6.56
CA CYS A 141 -1.91 17.86 7.83
C CYS A 141 -0.44 18.08 8.22
N VAL A 142 0.41 17.06 8.08
CA VAL A 142 1.86 17.17 8.34
C VAL A 142 2.53 18.16 7.38
N CYS A 143 2.23 18.13 6.09
CA CYS A 143 2.79 19.09 5.14
C CYS A 143 2.37 20.53 5.47
N MET A 144 1.14 20.73 5.95
CA MET A 144 0.64 22.05 6.31
C MET A 144 1.33 22.66 7.54
N THR A 145 1.97 21.87 8.41
CA THR A 145 2.76 22.43 9.53
C THR A 145 3.98 23.22 9.05
N GLY A 146 4.49 22.93 7.85
CA GLY A 146 5.57 23.70 7.21
C GLY A 146 5.10 24.90 6.38
N LEU A 147 3.79 25.04 6.12
CA LEU A 147 3.25 26.12 5.29
C LEU A 147 2.48 27.17 6.09
N LEU A 148 1.62 26.74 7.02
CA LEU A 148 0.74 27.66 7.75
C LEU A 148 1.51 28.68 8.60
N PRO A 149 2.56 28.32 9.37
CA PRO A 149 3.32 29.28 10.16
C PRO A 149 4.48 29.93 9.38
N ILE A 150 4.49 29.92 8.04
CA ILE A 150 5.65 30.37 7.26
C ILE A 150 6.08 31.82 7.58
N ARG A 151 5.13 32.72 7.86
CA ARG A 151 5.44 34.09 8.28
C ARG A 151 6.19 34.13 9.61
N GLN A 152 5.73 33.34 10.58
CA GLN A 152 6.36 33.26 11.90
C GLN A 152 7.74 32.62 11.80
N ILE A 153 7.86 31.54 11.01
CA ILE A 153 9.12 30.84 10.72
C ILE A 153 10.14 31.80 10.11
N LEU A 154 9.77 32.56 9.07
CA LEU A 154 10.66 33.53 8.43
C LEU A 154 11.06 34.67 9.38
N SER A 155 10.16 35.10 10.26
CA SER A 155 10.44 36.16 11.24
C SER A 155 11.35 35.71 12.39
N THR A 156 11.17 34.49 12.87
CA THR A 156 11.90 33.92 14.01
C THR A 156 13.17 33.19 13.58
N ARG A 157 13.32 32.92 12.28
CA ARG A 157 14.36 32.09 11.68
C ARG A 157 14.52 30.75 12.42
N GLN A 158 13.39 30.15 12.78
CA GLN A 158 13.33 28.81 13.38
C GLN A 158 13.00 27.78 12.30
N LEU A 159 13.78 26.71 12.24
CA LEU A 159 13.58 25.61 11.30
C LEU A 159 12.31 24.82 11.62
N MET A 160 11.67 24.25 10.59
CA MET A 160 10.46 23.43 10.75
C MET A 160 10.73 22.17 11.57
N ILE A 161 11.86 21.51 11.29
CA ILE A 161 12.34 20.36 12.04
C ILE A 161 13.64 20.79 12.70
N ARG A 162 13.72 20.61 14.02
CA ARG A 162 14.95 20.89 14.76
C ARG A 162 16.11 20.10 14.19
N ALA A 163 17.23 20.74 13.95
CA ALA A 163 18.39 20.13 13.32
C ALA A 163 19.64 20.92 13.69
N VAL A 164 20.77 20.22 13.77
CA VAL A 164 22.08 20.84 13.99
C VAL A 164 22.87 20.76 12.70
N PHE A 165 23.43 21.91 12.29
CA PHE A 165 24.30 22.02 11.12
C PHE A 165 25.72 22.42 11.55
N PRO A 166 26.76 22.03 10.78
CA PRO A 166 28.14 22.42 11.07
C PRO A 166 28.47 23.87 10.64
N PHE A 167 27.46 24.66 10.28
CA PHE A 167 27.57 26.04 9.84
C PHE A 167 26.41 26.84 10.46
N ASP A 168 26.55 28.16 10.55
CA ASP A 168 25.45 29.03 11.01
C ASP A 168 24.34 29.07 9.95
N GLU A 169 23.20 28.50 10.29
CA GLU A 169 22.03 28.41 9.42
C GLU A 169 21.18 29.69 9.41
N LYS A 170 21.42 30.64 10.33
CA LYS A 170 20.57 31.83 10.48
C LYS A 170 20.77 32.93 9.43
N PRO A 171 21.96 33.16 8.84
CA PRO A 171 22.14 34.22 7.85
C PRO A 171 21.33 34.00 6.56
N TYR A 172 20.97 35.10 5.89
CA TYR A 172 20.43 35.05 4.53
C TYR A 172 21.55 34.77 3.51
N PRO A 173 21.36 33.90 2.50
CA PRO A 173 20.17 33.11 2.16
C PRO A 173 20.20 31.66 2.69
N ILE A 174 21.10 31.34 3.63
CA ILE A 174 21.37 29.98 4.09
C ILE A 174 20.13 29.39 4.77
N PHE A 175 19.46 30.18 5.63
CA PHE A 175 18.24 29.76 6.31
C PHE A 175 17.18 29.28 5.34
N GLU A 176 16.92 30.06 4.30
CA GLU A 176 15.87 29.80 3.31
C GLU A 176 16.18 28.53 2.50
N ILE A 177 17.47 28.29 2.19
CA ILE A 177 17.93 27.07 1.52
C ILE A 177 17.73 25.85 2.43
N VAL A 178 18.22 25.91 3.68
CA VAL A 178 18.08 24.81 4.65
C VAL A 178 16.61 24.48 4.90
N TYR A 179 15.78 25.52 5.05
CA TYR A 179 14.34 25.37 5.21
C TYR A 179 13.69 24.65 4.02
N ALA A 180 13.99 25.09 2.79
CA ALA A 180 13.47 24.47 1.59
C ALA A 180 13.91 23.01 1.45
N LEU A 181 15.16 22.70 1.81
CA LEU A 181 15.71 21.34 1.82
C LEU A 181 15.01 20.44 2.85
N GLN A 182 14.80 20.91 4.08
CA GLN A 182 14.06 20.16 5.10
C GLN A 182 12.60 19.93 4.70
N TYR A 183 11.95 20.97 4.18
CA TYR A 183 10.57 20.88 3.74
C TYR A 183 10.42 19.91 2.56
N TYR A 184 11.33 19.95 1.59
CA TYR A 184 11.38 18.99 0.50
C TYR A 184 11.58 17.55 1.00
N GLY A 185 12.53 17.32 1.92
CA GLY A 185 12.75 16.01 2.53
C GLY A 185 11.49 15.49 3.23
N LEU A 186 10.79 16.33 3.99
CA LEU A 186 9.52 15.97 4.63
C LEU A 186 8.44 15.62 3.59
N LEU A 187 8.31 16.39 2.50
CA LEU A 187 7.36 16.11 1.43
C LEU A 187 7.61 14.75 0.77
N VAL A 188 8.88 14.41 0.53
CA VAL A 188 9.28 13.12 -0.03
C VAL A 188 8.91 11.98 0.92
N GLU A 189 9.22 12.10 2.22
CA GLU A 189 8.85 11.10 3.24
C GLU A 189 7.34 10.92 3.35
N CYS A 190 6.57 12.01 3.36
CA CYS A 190 5.10 11.97 3.34
C CYS A 190 4.57 11.27 2.08
N ALA A 191 5.14 11.56 0.90
CA ALA A 191 4.73 10.92 -0.34
C ALA A 191 5.04 9.41 -0.32
N TRP A 192 6.21 9.01 0.16
CA TRP A 192 6.58 7.61 0.33
C TRP A 192 5.64 6.87 1.28
N CYS A 193 5.24 7.50 2.38
CA CYS A 193 4.26 6.95 3.32
C CYS A 193 2.90 6.67 2.65
N VAL A 194 2.36 7.65 1.89
CA VAL A 194 1.09 7.49 1.14
C VAL A 194 1.18 6.42 0.06
N ILE A 195 2.37 6.10 -0.42
CA ILE A 195 2.57 5.09 -1.45
C ILE A 195 2.65 3.69 -0.83
N PHE A 196 3.53 3.47 0.14
CA PHE A 196 3.81 2.12 0.64
C PHE A 196 2.75 1.59 1.59
N ASP A 197 2.32 2.40 2.55
CA ASP A 197 1.46 1.92 3.63
C ASP A 197 0.08 1.49 3.11
N PRO A 198 -0.57 2.25 2.22
CA PRO A 198 -1.80 1.79 1.57
C PRO A 198 -1.62 0.57 0.66
N VAL A 199 -0.45 0.39 0.03
CA VAL A 199 -0.16 -0.82 -0.78
C VAL A 199 -0.08 -2.05 0.13
N VAL A 200 0.69 -1.98 1.21
CA VAL A 200 0.84 -3.09 2.17
C VAL A 200 -0.49 -3.40 2.85
N MET A 201 -1.22 -2.39 3.30
CA MET A 201 -2.56 -2.55 3.89
C MET A 201 -3.56 -3.13 2.88
N GLY A 202 -3.48 -2.70 1.61
CA GLY A 202 -4.26 -3.27 0.51
C GLY A 202 -3.98 -4.76 0.33
N LEU A 203 -2.71 -5.16 0.25
CA LEU A 203 -2.31 -6.57 0.12
C LEU A 203 -2.82 -7.41 1.30
N ALA A 204 -2.61 -6.96 2.53
CA ALA A 204 -3.09 -7.66 3.73
C ALA A 204 -4.62 -7.84 3.72
N ARG A 205 -5.36 -6.81 3.27
CA ARG A 205 -6.82 -6.86 3.13
C ARG A 205 -7.26 -7.88 2.07
N TRP A 206 -6.61 -7.91 0.91
CA TRP A 206 -6.96 -8.85 -0.15
C TRP A 206 -6.58 -10.29 0.19
N ILE A 207 -5.50 -10.50 0.96
CA ILE A 207 -5.18 -11.80 1.55
C ILE A 207 -6.27 -12.22 2.53
N THR A 208 -6.68 -11.31 3.44
CA THR A 208 -7.75 -11.58 4.41
C THR A 208 -9.07 -11.94 3.70
N PHE A 209 -9.41 -11.21 2.64
CA PHE A 209 -10.55 -11.51 1.78
C PHE A 209 -10.49 -12.93 1.20
N GLN A 210 -9.34 -13.35 0.67
CA GLN A 210 -9.17 -14.71 0.15
C GLN A 210 -9.31 -15.77 1.25
N VAL A 211 -8.82 -15.49 2.45
CA VAL A 211 -8.97 -16.37 3.62
C VAL A 211 -10.45 -16.48 4.03
N ASP A 212 -11.21 -15.38 3.99
CA ASP A 212 -12.66 -15.40 4.29
C ASP A 212 -13.44 -16.23 3.26
N VAL A 213 -13.11 -16.09 1.97
CA VAL A 213 -13.70 -16.93 0.90
C VAL A 213 -13.35 -18.39 1.13
N LEU A 214 -12.09 -18.69 1.43
CA LEU A 214 -11.62 -20.05 1.70
C LEU A 214 -12.31 -20.66 2.92
N ARG A 215 -12.49 -19.89 3.99
CA ARG A 215 -13.25 -20.31 5.17
C ARG A 215 -14.69 -20.65 4.79
N SER A 216 -15.33 -19.80 4.00
CA SER A 216 -16.69 -20.07 3.52
C SER A 216 -16.74 -21.34 2.68
N ASN A 217 -15.76 -21.57 1.81
CA ASN A 217 -15.70 -22.80 1.02
C ASN A 217 -15.58 -24.04 1.91
N PHE A 218 -14.80 -23.97 2.99
CA PHE A 218 -14.68 -25.05 3.95
C PHE A 218 -16.01 -25.36 4.66
N GLU A 219 -16.76 -24.32 5.02
CA GLU A 219 -18.11 -24.46 5.61
C GLU A 219 -19.13 -25.03 4.60
N HIS A 220 -18.85 -24.94 3.30
CA HIS A 220 -19.75 -25.36 2.22
C HIS A 220 -19.15 -26.48 1.33
N CYS A 221 -18.28 -27.33 1.89
CA CYS A 221 -17.65 -28.43 1.15
C CYS A 221 -18.60 -29.60 0.81
N ASP A 222 -19.83 -29.62 1.35
CA ASP A 222 -20.76 -30.73 1.15
C ASP A 222 -21.28 -30.84 -0.30
N ASP A 223 -21.51 -32.09 -0.74
CA ASP A 223 -21.92 -32.44 -2.11
C ASP A 223 -23.28 -31.84 -2.54
N GLY A 224 -24.13 -31.46 -1.57
CA GLY A 224 -25.45 -30.89 -1.82
C GLY A 224 -25.46 -29.39 -2.10
N ILE A 225 -24.35 -28.69 -1.92
CA ILE A 225 -24.28 -27.23 -2.07
C ILE A 225 -23.81 -26.91 -3.50
N PRO A 226 -24.51 -26.06 -4.27
CA PRO A 226 -24.09 -25.74 -5.64
C PRO A 226 -22.76 -24.98 -5.66
N ARG A 227 -22.07 -24.99 -6.80
CA ARG A 227 -20.91 -24.12 -7.06
C ARG A 227 -21.35 -22.80 -7.67
N ALA A 228 -20.66 -21.72 -7.31
CA ALA A 228 -20.77 -20.48 -8.05
C ALA A 228 -20.18 -20.66 -9.46
N THR A 229 -20.89 -20.14 -10.45
CA THR A 229 -20.38 -19.96 -11.82
C THR A 229 -19.79 -18.57 -11.97
N PHE A 230 -18.91 -18.41 -12.97
CA PHE A 230 -18.43 -17.09 -13.38
C PHE A 230 -19.33 -16.57 -14.51
N VAL A 231 -20.00 -15.44 -14.26
CA VAL A 231 -20.93 -14.83 -15.20
C VAL A 231 -20.25 -13.65 -15.89
N LYS A 232 -20.60 -13.41 -17.16
CA LYS A 232 -20.14 -12.21 -17.86
C LYS A 232 -20.64 -10.98 -17.12
N ILE A 233 -19.73 -10.05 -16.96
CA ILE A 233 -19.86 -8.91 -16.07
C ILE A 233 -21.05 -8.00 -16.42
N VAL A 234 -21.33 -7.86 -17.72
CA VAL A 234 -22.42 -7.02 -18.24
C VAL A 234 -23.79 -7.54 -17.78
N ASP A 235 -23.92 -8.86 -17.60
CA ASP A 235 -25.16 -9.49 -17.15
C ASP A 235 -25.32 -9.39 -15.62
N LEU A 236 -24.19 -9.42 -14.88
CA LEU A 236 -24.15 -9.26 -13.42
C LEU A 236 -24.59 -7.87 -12.95
N GLU A 237 -24.29 -6.79 -13.68
CA GLU A 237 -24.70 -5.44 -13.26
C GLU A 237 -26.24 -5.27 -13.28
N LYS A 238 -26.92 -5.90 -14.25
CA LYS A 238 -28.39 -5.87 -14.35
C LYS A 238 -29.09 -6.71 -13.27
N GLU A 239 -28.50 -7.83 -12.86
CA GLU A 239 -29.04 -8.66 -11.77
C GLU A 239 -28.74 -8.06 -10.39
N ARG A 240 -27.59 -7.40 -10.21
CA ARG A 240 -27.17 -6.78 -8.94
C ARG A 240 -28.02 -5.57 -8.53
N GLU A 241 -28.58 -4.83 -9.49
CA GLU A 241 -29.55 -3.75 -9.17
C GLU A 241 -30.87 -4.29 -8.62
N ARG A 242 -31.20 -5.56 -8.89
CA ARG A 242 -32.45 -6.19 -8.44
C ARG A 242 -32.33 -6.88 -7.07
N GLN A 243 -31.14 -7.30 -6.67
CA GLN A 243 -30.89 -7.94 -5.36
C GLN A 243 -30.02 -7.05 -4.47
N SER A 244 -30.67 -6.13 -3.75
CA SER A 244 -30.02 -5.27 -2.74
C SER A 244 -30.11 -5.89 -1.35
N ASP A 245 -29.47 -7.04 -1.13
CA ASP A 245 -29.23 -7.53 0.23
C ASP A 245 -27.79 -7.20 0.65
N LYS A 246 -27.63 -6.14 1.45
CA LYS A 246 -26.33 -5.68 1.97
C LYS A 246 -25.70 -6.68 2.95
N ASN A 247 -26.47 -7.63 3.47
CA ASN A 247 -26.02 -8.61 4.47
C ASN A 247 -25.91 -10.03 3.90
N ALA A 248 -26.00 -10.19 2.58
CA ALA A 248 -25.86 -11.50 1.96
C ALA A 248 -24.48 -12.11 2.29
N LYS A 249 -24.51 -13.28 2.93
CA LYS A 249 -23.34 -14.14 3.14
C LYS A 249 -23.10 -15.00 1.90
N ILE A 250 -21.89 -15.51 1.78
CA ILE A 250 -21.56 -16.54 0.77
C ILE A 250 -22.38 -17.80 1.10
N LYS A 251 -23.09 -18.34 0.11
CA LYS A 251 -24.00 -19.49 0.31
C LYS A 251 -23.61 -20.73 -0.50
N VAL A 252 -22.67 -20.56 -1.42
CA VAL A 252 -22.30 -21.58 -2.41
C VAL A 252 -20.79 -21.79 -2.38
N PHE A 253 -20.33 -22.92 -2.89
CA PHE A 253 -18.89 -23.18 -3.02
C PHE A 253 -18.30 -22.28 -4.11
N ILE A 254 -17.26 -21.52 -3.79
CA ILE A 254 -16.67 -20.52 -4.69
C ILE A 254 -15.41 -21.10 -5.35
N PRO A 255 -15.43 -21.37 -6.67
CA PRO A 255 -14.22 -21.78 -7.37
C PRO A 255 -13.25 -20.60 -7.49
N PHE A 256 -11.95 -20.91 -7.55
CA PHE A 256 -10.90 -19.90 -7.77
C PHE A 256 -10.36 -19.92 -9.22
N SER A 257 -10.75 -20.90 -10.02
CA SER A 257 -10.42 -21.00 -11.45
C SER A 257 -11.60 -21.50 -12.28
N ASP A 258 -11.58 -21.21 -13.58
CA ASP A 258 -12.61 -21.63 -14.52
C ASP A 258 -12.70 -23.16 -14.64
N ASP A 259 -11.56 -23.85 -14.51
CA ASP A 259 -11.51 -25.31 -14.47
C ASP A 259 -12.31 -25.85 -13.27
N GLN A 260 -12.12 -25.26 -12.08
CA GLN A 260 -12.86 -25.63 -10.87
C GLN A 260 -14.36 -25.28 -10.94
N ALA A 261 -14.72 -24.28 -11.74
CA ALA A 261 -16.12 -23.86 -11.92
C ALA A 261 -16.89 -24.80 -12.84
N ASN A 262 -16.20 -25.47 -13.77
CA ASN A 262 -16.79 -26.38 -14.77
C ASN A 262 -16.53 -27.86 -14.46
N GLU A 263 -16.04 -28.17 -13.25
CA GLU A 263 -15.73 -29.52 -12.81
C GLU A 263 -17.00 -30.39 -12.74
N THR A 264 -17.03 -31.47 -13.53
CA THR A 264 -18.20 -32.35 -13.64
C THR A 264 -18.28 -33.39 -12.54
N ASN A 265 -17.14 -33.75 -11.94
CA ASN A 265 -17.06 -34.71 -10.84
C ASN A 265 -16.98 -33.99 -9.49
N ASP A 266 -18.10 -33.45 -9.08
CA ASP A 266 -18.17 -32.62 -7.89
C ASP A 266 -18.36 -33.46 -6.62
N SER A 267 -17.26 -33.67 -5.90
CA SER A 267 -17.24 -34.41 -4.64
C SER A 267 -16.60 -33.62 -3.51
N PHE A 268 -16.99 -33.95 -2.27
CA PHE A 268 -16.47 -33.37 -1.05
C PHE A 268 -14.95 -33.47 -0.99
N LEU A 269 -14.41 -34.65 -1.32
CA LEU A 269 -12.97 -34.90 -1.29
C LEU A 269 -12.23 -33.96 -2.26
N LEU A 270 -12.80 -33.73 -3.45
CA LEU A 270 -12.22 -32.82 -4.44
C LEU A 270 -12.31 -31.36 -3.97
N ARG A 271 -13.46 -30.93 -3.46
CA ARG A 271 -13.66 -29.58 -2.87
C ARG A 271 -12.69 -29.32 -1.71
N PHE A 272 -12.56 -30.29 -0.82
CA PHE A 272 -11.65 -30.25 0.32
C PHE A 272 -10.19 -30.17 -0.14
N CYS A 273 -9.80 -31.00 -1.12
CA CYS A 273 -8.46 -30.99 -1.71
C CYS A 273 -8.13 -29.62 -2.31
N HIS A 274 -9.05 -29.02 -3.08
CA HIS A 274 -8.88 -27.67 -3.59
C HIS A 274 -8.70 -26.64 -2.48
N CYS A 275 -9.49 -26.70 -1.41
CA CYS A 275 -9.35 -25.79 -0.26
C CYS A 275 -7.97 -25.92 0.41
N VAL A 276 -7.48 -27.15 0.60
CA VAL A 276 -6.15 -27.40 1.19
C VAL A 276 -5.03 -26.91 0.28
N ILE A 277 -5.11 -27.19 -1.02
CA ILE A 277 -4.13 -26.73 -2.01
C ILE A 277 -4.12 -25.20 -2.07
N GLN A 278 -5.29 -24.55 -2.14
CA GLN A 278 -5.42 -23.10 -2.16
C GLN A 278 -4.80 -22.45 -0.91
N LYS A 279 -5.09 -23.01 0.26
CA LYS A 279 -4.50 -22.58 1.53
C LYS A 279 -2.98 -22.71 1.47
N ALA A 280 -2.47 -23.87 1.07
CA ALA A 280 -1.05 -24.13 0.95
C ALA A 280 -0.39 -23.11 0.01
N TYR A 281 -0.95 -22.87 -1.20
CA TYR A 281 -0.41 -21.91 -2.15
C TYR A 281 -0.42 -20.46 -1.66
N SER A 282 -1.52 -19.97 -1.07
CA SER A 282 -1.57 -18.60 -0.54
C SER A 282 -0.53 -18.38 0.56
N TYR A 283 -0.36 -19.33 1.49
CA TYR A 283 0.65 -19.22 2.55
C TYR A 283 2.07 -19.44 2.04
N PHE A 284 2.30 -20.43 1.16
CA PHE A 284 3.63 -20.69 0.59
C PHE A 284 4.07 -19.58 -0.35
N ALA A 285 3.20 -18.96 -1.14
CA ALA A 285 3.57 -17.84 -2.01
C ALA A 285 4.06 -16.65 -1.18
N ILE A 286 3.37 -16.35 -0.08
CA ILE A 286 3.76 -15.28 0.85
C ILE A 286 5.06 -15.65 1.59
N LEU A 287 5.14 -16.86 2.17
CA LEU A 287 6.30 -17.31 2.95
C LEU A 287 7.54 -17.51 2.09
N ASN A 288 7.42 -18.13 0.92
CA ASN A 288 8.54 -18.36 0.01
C ASN A 288 9.08 -17.02 -0.49
N THR A 289 8.21 -16.08 -0.89
CA THR A 289 8.66 -14.74 -1.31
C THR A 289 9.27 -13.91 -0.16
N MET A 290 8.92 -14.22 1.09
CA MET A 290 9.57 -13.63 2.28
C MET A 290 10.86 -14.33 2.71
N MET A 291 11.05 -15.62 2.38
CA MET A 291 12.15 -16.45 2.90
C MET A 291 13.24 -16.80 1.88
N THR A 292 12.97 -16.77 0.56
CA THR A 292 13.97 -17.22 -0.43
C THR A 292 15.03 -16.19 -0.82
N ASP A 293 14.96 -14.92 -0.39
CA ASP A 293 15.98 -13.88 -0.69
C ASP A 293 15.97 -12.71 0.32
#